data_AF-A0A3B3QAT3-F1
#
_entry.id   AF-A0A3B3QAT3-F1
#
_cell.length_a   1.000
_cell.length_b   1.000
_cell.length_c   1.000
_cell.angle_alpha   90.00
_cell.angle_beta   90.00
_cell.angle_gamma   90.00
#
_symmetry.space_group_name_H-M   'P 1'
#
loop_
_entity.id
_entity.type
_entity.pdbx_description
1 polymer ?
#
loop_
_entity_poly.entity_id
_entity_poly.type
_entity_poly.pdbx_seq_one_letter_code
_entity_poly.pdbx_strand_id
1 'polypeptide(L)' 'MQSVTLEDPCSLRVAAAWVWTVVKARDMMQFEKVLELLDVFHTLLPQLVTPIKHMKVMFGLKTVV' A
#
# COMPACT_ATOMS: atom_id res chain seq x y z
N MET A 1 5.45 12.28 4.38
CA MET A 1 5.96 10.92 4.06
C MET A 1 7.13 11.08 3.11
N GLN A 2 8.23 10.33 3.30
CA GLN A 2 9.33 10.29 2.32
C GLN A 2 8.79 9.86 0.95
N SER A 3 9.30 10.44 -0.15
CA SER A 3 8.86 10.02 -1.49
C SER A 3 9.32 8.59 -1.75
N VAL A 4 8.39 7.67 -1.89
CA VAL A 4 8.69 6.29 -2.30
C VAL A 4 9.13 6.34 -3.77
N THR A 5 10.34 5.88 -4.05
CA THR A 5 10.91 5.82 -5.40
C THR A 5 11.47 4.43 -5.65
N LEU A 6 11.58 4.04 -6.92
CA LEU A 6 12.20 2.78 -7.31
C LEU A 6 13.73 2.78 -7.14
N GLU A 7 14.33 3.96 -7.10
CA GLU A 7 15.79 4.15 -6.98
C GLU A 7 16.29 3.91 -5.56
N ASP A 8 15.40 3.96 -4.55
CA ASP A 8 15.71 3.54 -3.18
C ASP A 8 14.87 2.32 -2.75
N PRO A 9 15.38 1.10 -2.96
CA PRO A 9 14.74 -0.12 -2.51
C PRO A 9 14.52 -0.20 -1.00
N CYS A 10 15.24 0.59 -0.19
CA CYS A 10 15.04 0.62 1.26
C CYS A 10 13.72 1.32 1.60
N SER A 11 13.47 2.50 1.03
CA SER A 11 12.20 3.23 1.21
C SER A 11 10.97 2.38 0.89
N LEU A 12 11.01 1.62 -0.21
CA LEU A 12 9.91 0.75 -0.63
C LEU A 12 9.63 -0.35 0.41
N ARG A 13 10.69 -0.96 0.96
CA ARG A 13 10.57 -2.00 2.00
C ARG A 13 10.07 -1.43 3.32
N VAL A 14 10.56 -0.25 3.73
CA VAL A 14 10.08 0.43 4.94
C VAL A 14 8.60 0.78 4.82
N ALA A 15 8.18 1.33 3.68
CA ALA A 15 6.77 1.63 3.41
C ALA A 15 5.91 0.37 3.40
N ALA A 16 6.36 -0.72 2.78
CA ALA A 16 5.65 -2.00 2.77
C ALA A 16 5.54 -2.61 4.19
N ALA A 17 6.61 -2.54 4.99
CA ALA A 17 6.61 -3.00 6.38
C ALA A 17 5.65 -2.18 7.25
N TRP A 18 5.57 -0.86 7.02
CA TRP A 18 4.60 0.01 7.69
C TRP A 18 3.16 -0.36 7.32
N VAL A 19 2.85 -0.51 6.03
CA VAL A 19 1.53 -0.96 5.54
C VAL A 19 1.14 -2.29 6.19
N TRP A 20 2.06 -3.26 6.20
CA TRP A 20 1.82 -4.55 6.84
C TRP A 20 1.48 -4.42 8.33
N THR A 21 2.20 -3.56 9.05
CA THR A 21 1.99 -3.33 10.49
C THR A 21 0.61 -2.74 10.75
N VAL A 22 0.19 -1.72 10.00
CA VAL A 22 -1.14 -1.08 10.11
C VAL A 22 -2.26 -2.08 9.85
N VAL A 23 -2.18 -2.80 8.73
CA VAL A 23 -3.21 -3.78 8.33
C VAL A 23 -3.31 -4.92 9.34
N LYS A 24 -2.17 -5.40 9.86
CA LYS A 24 -2.12 -6.45 10.88
C LYS A 24 -2.71 -5.98 12.22
N ALA A 25 -2.45 -4.75 12.62
CA ALA A 25 -2.98 -4.15 13.84
C ALA A 25 -4.46 -3.73 13.74
N ARG A 26 -5.06 -3.77 12.54
CA ARG A 26 -6.40 -3.24 12.25
C ARG A 26 -6.54 -1.77 12.64
N ASP A 27 -5.47 -0.99 12.47
CA ASP A 27 -5.48 0.44 12.76
C ASP A 27 -6.20 1.21 11.63
N MET A 28 -7.54 1.23 11.71
CA MET A 28 -8.43 1.83 10.71
C MET A 28 -8.16 3.32 10.50
N MET A 29 -7.64 4.02 11.52
CA MET A 29 -7.29 5.45 11.42
C MET A 29 -6.18 5.74 10.41
N GLN A 30 -5.39 4.72 10.04
CA GLN A 30 -4.32 4.85 9.05
C GLN A 30 -4.67 4.21 7.69
N PHE A 31 -5.88 3.66 7.51
CA PHE A 31 -6.24 2.94 6.28
C PHE A 31 -6.26 3.85 5.05
N GLU A 32 -6.63 5.12 5.19
CA GLU A 32 -6.56 6.10 4.09
C GLU A 32 -5.13 6.23 3.55
N LYS A 33 -4.14 6.38 4.44
CA LYS A 33 -2.72 6.43 4.07
C LYS A 33 -2.19 5.11 3.52
N VAL A 34 -2.73 3.98 3.97
CA VAL A 34 -2.41 2.66 3.39
C VAL A 34 -2.90 2.59 1.94
N LEU A 35 -4.12 3.05 1.66
CA LEU A 35 -4.68 3.07 0.31
C LEU A 35 -3.82 3.95 -0.62
N GLU A 36 -3.42 5.15 -0.17
CA GLU A 36 -2.52 6.02 -0.93
C GLU A 36 -1.19 5.33 -1.27
N LEU A 37 -0.56 4.65 -0.31
CA LEU A 37 0.70 3.94 -0.55
C LEU A 37 0.53 2.74 -1.50
N LEU A 38 -0.59 2.01 -1.42
CA LEU A 38 -0.87 0.91 -2.33
C LEU A 38 -1.08 1.41 -3.77
N ASP A 39 -1.71 2.57 -3.97
CA ASP A 39 -1.82 3.22 -5.28
C ASP A 39 -0.45 3.68 -5.82
N VAL A 40 0.42 4.21 -4.94
CA VAL A 40 1.80 4.54 -5.30
C VAL A 40 2.57 3.28 -5.73
N PHE A 41 2.47 2.18 -4.98
CA PHE A 41 3.12 0.91 -5.34
C PHE A 41 2.61 0.37 -6.67
N HIS A 42 1.31 0.45 -6.94
CA HIS A 42 0.74 -0.01 -8.20
C HIS A 42 1.16 0.87 -9.37
N THR A 43 1.31 2.17 -9.16
CA THR A 43 1.80 3.11 -10.17
C THR A 43 3.28 2.88 -10.51
N LEU A 44 4.11 2.64 -9.49
CA LEU A 44 5.53 2.37 -9.66
C LEU A 44 5.80 0.98 -10.25
N LEU A 45 5.02 -0.02 -9.85
CA LEU A 45 5.17 -1.42 -10.23
C LEU A 45 3.83 -2.01 -10.72
N PRO A 46 3.34 -1.57 -11.90
CA PRO A 46 2.02 -1.97 -12.40
C PRO A 46 1.88 -3.47 -12.66
N GLN A 47 3.00 -4.17 -12.84
CA GLN A 47 3.05 -5.62 -13.09
C GLN A 47 3.30 -6.47 -11.84
N LEU A 48 3.46 -5.87 -10.65
CA LEU A 48 3.74 -6.61 -9.41
C LEU A 48 2.63 -7.61 -9.07
N VAL A 49 1.38 -7.24 -9.36
CA VAL A 49 0.20 -8.09 -9.24
C VAL A 49 -0.74 -7.79 -10.39
N THR A 50 -1.65 -8.72 -10.69
CA THR A 50 -2.71 -8.46 -11.69
C THR A 50 -3.65 -7.33 -11.20
N PRO A 51 -4.19 -6.49 -12.10
CA PRO A 51 -5.08 -5.39 -11.73
C PRO A 51 -6.27 -5.83 -10.86
N ILE A 52 -6.85 -7.00 -11.16
CA ILE A 52 -7.95 -7.55 -10.37
C ILE A 52 -7.55 -7.87 -8.92
N LYS A 53 -6.31 -8.30 -8.66
CA LYS A 53 -5.82 -8.56 -7.29
C LYS A 53 -5.63 -7.25 -6.54
N HIS A 54 -5.03 -6.24 -7.19
CA HIS A 54 -4.88 -4.91 -6.60
C HIS A 54 -6.25 -4.32 -6.24
N MET A 55 -7.21 -4.35 -7.15
CA MET A 55 -8.58 -3.87 -6.91
C MET A 55 -9.27 -4.58 -5.73
N LYS A 56 -9.12 -5.90 -5.59
CA LYS A 56 -9.71 -6.65 -4.46
C LYS A 56 -9.15 -6.20 -3.11
N VAL A 57 -7.85 -5.92 -3.03
CA VAL A 57 -7.22 -5.41 -1.80
C VAL A 57 -7.71 -4.00 -1.50
N MET A 58 -7.67 -3.10 -2.50
CA MET A 58 -8.13 -1.72 -2.35
C MET A 58 -9.60 -1.64 -1.94
N PHE A 59 -10.48 -2.43 -2.57
CA PHE A 59 -11.89 -2.50 -2.22
C PHE A 59 -12.08 -3.00 -0.79
N GLY A 60 -11.46 -4.13 -0.43
CA GLY A 60 -11.59 -4.71 0.91
C GLY A 60 -11.16 -3.75 2.02
N LEU A 61 -10.09 -2.98 1.81
CA LEU A 61 -9.64 -1.97 2.76
C LEU A 61 -10.58 -0.76 2.81
N LYS A 62 -11.09 -0.29 1.65
CA LYS A 62 -12.06 0.82 1.57
C LYS A 62 -13.38 0.51 2.26
N THR A 63 -13.86 -0.73 2.21
CA THR A 63 -15.14 -1.13 2.83
C THR A 63 -15.06 -1.35 4.34
N VAL A 64 -13.85 -1.35 4.92
CA VAL A 64 -13.65 -1.40 6.38
C VAL A 64 -13.67 0.00 6.98
N VAL A 65 -13.42 1.04 6.17
CA VAL A 65 -13.59 2.46 6.54
C VAL A 65 -15.07 2.82 6.55
#